data_AF-A0A9W6R758-F1
#
_entry.id   AF-A0A9W6R758-F1
#
_cell.length_a   1.000
_cell.length_b   1.000
_cell.length_c   1.000
_cell.angle_alpha   90.00
_cell.angle_beta   90.00
_cell.angle_gamma   90.00
#
_symmetry.space_group_name_H-M   'P 1'
#
loop_
_entity.id
_entity.type
_entity.pdbx_description
1 polymer ?
#
loop_
_entity_poly.entity_id
_entity_poly.type
_entity_poly.pdbx_seq_one_letter_code
_entity_poly.pdbx_strand_id
1 'polypeptide(L)'
;MNHTPDSDRSNTGSGRYQEYAKLVDRELRTHRDRCRRLAYRHRIWFRTSGMAVIVFSIALPAVTNIDIPARNVLITTLASLIAGLSALRAFYLWDRRWRLYRSQDTAMTALLTRWELGVIRISGAAPPDAAERVHELTEKVLEEARELVNAQYDEFFATIAWPQRSG
;
A
#
# COMPACT_ATOMS: atom_id res chain seq x y z
N MET A 1 27.86 -49.08 26.73
CA MET A 1 28.06 -47.63 26.88
C MET A 1 27.40 -46.96 25.68
N ASN A 2 26.34 -46.19 25.96
CA ASN A 2 25.36 -45.72 24.97
C ASN A 2 25.95 -44.70 24.00
N HIS A 3 25.65 -44.92 22.72
CA HIS A 3 25.81 -43.96 21.63
C HIS A 3 24.65 -42.95 21.72
N THR A 4 24.94 -41.65 21.83
CA THR A 4 23.96 -40.57 21.59
C THR A 4 24.27 -39.91 20.25
N PRO A 5 23.41 -40.06 19.22
CA PRO A 5 23.49 -39.26 18.01
C PRO A 5 22.17 -38.50 17.82
N ASP A 6 21.98 -37.33 18.43
CA ASP A 6 20.80 -36.50 18.09
C ASP A 6 20.89 -35.01 18.49
N SER A 7 21.99 -34.32 18.18
CA SER A 7 22.08 -32.86 18.40
C SER A 7 22.36 -32.04 17.15
N ASP A 8 22.53 -32.66 15.97
CA ASP A 8 22.94 -31.97 14.74
C ASP A 8 21.78 -31.71 13.75
N ARG A 9 20.63 -32.38 13.93
CA ARG A 9 19.44 -32.20 13.07
C ARG A 9 18.61 -30.96 13.40
N SER A 10 18.66 -30.46 14.64
CA SER A 10 17.91 -29.27 15.04
C SER A 10 18.51 -27.96 14.51
N ASN A 11 19.83 -27.94 14.26
CA ASN A 11 20.54 -26.71 13.87
C ASN A 11 20.34 -26.36 12.37
N THR A 12 20.21 -27.36 11.51
CA THR A 12 19.98 -27.19 10.06
C THR A 12 18.54 -26.77 9.71
N GLY A 13 17.57 -27.06 10.59
CA GLY A 13 16.20 -26.55 10.47
C GLY A 13 16.16 -25.04 10.72
N SER A 14 16.66 -24.60 11.88
CA SER A 14 16.65 -23.19 12.31
C SER A 14 17.38 -22.25 11.35
N GLY A 15 18.50 -22.68 10.76
CA GLY A 15 19.24 -21.90 9.76
C GLY A 15 18.45 -21.65 8.48
N ARG A 16 17.80 -22.68 7.93
CA ARG A 16 16.96 -22.55 6.73
C ARG A 16 15.71 -21.72 6.98
N TYR A 17 15.10 -21.84 8.16
CA TYR A 17 13.97 -20.99 8.56
C TYR A 17 14.35 -19.50 8.58
N GLN A 18 15.54 -19.16 9.08
CA GLN A 18 16.04 -17.78 9.03
C GLN A 18 16.27 -17.28 7.60
N GLU A 19 16.70 -18.14 6.67
CA GLU A 19 16.86 -17.78 5.27
C GLU A 19 15.52 -17.53 4.56
N TYR A 20 14.52 -18.40 4.77
CA TYR A 20 13.17 -18.18 4.24
C TYR A 20 12.53 -16.92 4.83
N ALA A 21 12.68 -16.71 6.14
CA ALA A 21 12.23 -15.49 6.78
C ALA A 21 12.88 -14.25 6.16
N LYS A 22 14.22 -14.24 5.94
CA LYS A 22 14.90 -13.11 5.29
C LYS A 22 14.42 -12.86 3.86
N LEU A 23 14.14 -13.91 3.08
CA LEU A 23 13.62 -13.78 1.72
C LEU A 23 12.22 -13.17 1.69
N VAL A 24 11.30 -13.73 2.48
CA VAL A 24 9.92 -13.25 2.63
C VAL A 24 9.94 -11.81 3.14
N ASP A 25 10.70 -11.52 4.19
CA ASP A 25 10.73 -10.21 4.82
C ASP A 25 11.35 -9.15 3.91
N ARG A 26 12.39 -9.47 3.13
CA ARG A 26 12.99 -8.55 2.15
C ARG A 26 12.00 -8.18 1.05
N GLU A 27 11.34 -9.17 0.46
CA GLU A 27 10.42 -8.97 -0.66
C GLU A 27 9.17 -8.20 -0.18
N LEU A 28 8.57 -8.64 0.92
CA LEU A 28 7.32 -8.08 1.45
C LEU A 28 7.50 -6.71 2.10
N ARG A 29 8.58 -6.48 2.86
CA ARG A 29 8.79 -5.16 3.51
C ARG A 29 9.10 -4.07 2.51
N THR A 30 9.88 -4.36 1.47
CA THR A 30 10.22 -3.36 0.46
C THR A 30 8.97 -2.87 -0.27
N HIS A 31 8.07 -3.78 -0.62
CA HIS A 31 6.77 -3.42 -1.22
C HIS A 31 5.84 -2.70 -0.24
N ARG A 32 5.78 -3.18 1.01
CA ARG A 32 4.93 -2.59 2.05
C ARG A 32 5.33 -1.17 2.41
N ASP A 33 6.62 -0.89 2.59
CA ASP A 33 7.11 0.45 2.94
C ASP A 33 6.89 1.46 1.82
N ARG A 34 7.02 1.01 0.57
CA ARG A 34 6.75 1.84 -0.60
C ARG A 34 5.27 2.19 -0.68
N CYS A 35 4.39 1.20 -0.51
CA CYS A 35 2.94 1.41 -0.44
C CYS A 35 2.54 2.33 0.73
N ARG A 36 3.12 2.13 1.92
CA ARG A 36 2.81 2.93 3.11
C ARG A 36 3.22 4.39 2.95
N ARG A 37 4.41 4.67 2.40
CA ARG A 37 4.86 6.05 2.11
C ARG A 37 3.97 6.73 1.07
N LEU A 38 3.61 6.02 0.01
CA LEU A 38 2.71 6.54 -1.03
C LEU A 38 1.30 6.81 -0.47
N ALA A 39 0.73 5.90 0.30
CA ALA A 39 -0.58 6.05 0.91
C ALA A 39 -0.64 7.24 1.89
N TYR A 40 0.40 7.44 2.71
CA TYR A 40 0.45 8.57 3.65
C TYR A 40 0.59 9.91 2.94
N ARG A 41 1.45 10.00 1.92
CA ARG A 41 1.60 11.21 1.09
C ARG A 41 0.28 11.56 0.43
N HIS A 42 -0.41 10.56 -0.12
CA HIS A 42 -1.72 10.77 -0.73
C HIS A 42 -2.77 11.26 0.29
N ARG A 43 -2.81 10.71 1.50
CA ARG A 43 -3.73 11.21 2.54
C ARG A 43 -3.49 12.68 2.90
N ILE A 44 -2.23 13.11 2.98
CA ILE A 44 -1.88 14.51 3.26
C ILE A 44 -2.38 15.41 2.13
N TRP A 45 -2.07 15.09 0.87
CA TRP A 45 -2.52 15.89 -0.30
C TRP A 45 -4.04 15.99 -0.40
N PHE A 46 -4.79 14.94 -0.07
CA PHE A 46 -6.24 15.00 -0.02
C PHE A 46 -6.74 15.96 1.06
N ARG A 47 -6.14 15.88 2.26
CA ARG A 47 -6.56 16.68 3.41
C ARG A 47 -6.15 18.15 3.24
N THR A 48 -4.98 18.43 2.69
CA THR A 48 -4.52 19.80 2.42
C THR A 48 -5.29 20.45 1.28
N SER A 49 -5.63 19.73 0.21
CA SER A 49 -6.42 20.28 -0.90
C SER A 49 -7.86 20.60 -0.49
N GLY A 50 -8.53 19.71 0.25
CA GLY A 50 -9.87 19.97 0.78
C GLY A 50 -9.89 21.14 1.78
N MET A 51 -8.90 21.19 2.67
CA MET A 51 -8.77 22.29 3.63
C MET A 51 -8.48 23.63 2.95
N ALA A 52 -7.65 23.64 1.90
CA ALA A 52 -7.39 24.84 1.11
C ALA A 52 -8.66 25.37 0.44
N VAL A 53 -9.49 24.49 -0.15
CA VAL A 53 -10.77 24.91 -0.75
C VAL A 53 -11.70 25.53 0.30
N ILE A 54 -11.82 24.92 1.49
CA ILE A 54 -12.67 25.46 2.56
C ILE A 54 -12.15 26.83 3.03
N VAL A 55 -10.85 26.97 3.25
CA VAL A 55 -10.22 28.23 3.66
C VAL A 55 -10.45 29.31 2.60
N PHE A 56 -10.27 28.99 1.32
CA PHE A 56 -10.52 29.92 0.22
C PHE A 56 -11.99 30.30 0.06
N SER A 57 -12.91 29.35 0.25
CA SER A 57 -14.35 29.62 0.22
C SER A 57 -14.82 30.51 1.38
N ILE A 58 -14.22 30.40 2.57
CA ILE A 58 -14.50 31.28 3.71
C ILE A 58 -13.82 32.64 3.53
N ALA A 59 -12.64 32.68 2.90
CA ALA A 59 -11.92 33.92 2.62
C ALA A 59 -12.63 34.81 1.58
N LEU A 60 -13.37 34.21 0.63
CA LEU A 60 -14.14 34.94 -0.38
C LEU A 60 -15.08 36.01 0.21
N PRO A 61 -16.03 35.68 1.10
CA PRO A 61 -16.92 36.67 1.72
C PRO A 61 -16.17 37.71 2.56
N ALA A 62 -15.04 37.35 3.17
CA ALA A 62 -14.20 38.31 3.90
C ALA A 62 -13.57 39.35 2.97
N VAL A 63 -13.08 38.94 1.81
CA VAL A 63 -12.49 39.85 0.80
C VAL A 63 -13.56 40.69 0.12
N THR A 64 -14.79 40.20 -0.03
CA THR A 64 -15.86 40.98 -0.69
C THR A 64 -16.29 42.22 0.10
N ASN A 65 -16.06 42.24 1.42
CA ASN A 65 -16.48 43.32 2.32
C ASN A 65 -15.41 44.41 2.54
N ILE A 66 -14.19 44.25 1.99
CA ILE A 66 -13.12 45.24 2.15
C ILE A 66 -13.02 46.06 0.87
N ASP A 67 -13.06 47.38 1.01
CA ASP A 67 -13.00 48.33 -0.10
C ASP A 67 -11.53 48.57 -0.49
N ILE A 68 -10.96 47.62 -1.25
CA ILE A 68 -9.56 47.65 -1.71
C ILE A 68 -9.55 47.79 -3.24
N PRO A 69 -8.72 48.66 -3.83
CA PRO A 69 -8.63 48.82 -5.29
C PRO A 69 -8.24 47.52 -6.04
N ALA A 70 -7.64 46.54 -5.35
CA ALA A 70 -7.23 45.24 -5.92
C ALA A 70 -8.26 44.10 -5.72
N ARG A 71 -9.47 44.39 -5.24
CA ARG A 71 -10.51 43.39 -4.90
C ARG A 71 -10.83 42.43 -6.04
N ASN A 72 -10.99 42.93 -7.26
CA ASN A 72 -11.32 42.08 -8.42
C ASN A 72 -10.19 41.08 -8.73
N VAL A 73 -8.92 41.50 -8.63
CA VAL A 73 -7.76 40.62 -8.86
C VAL A 73 -7.70 39.52 -7.82
N LEU A 74 -7.95 39.84 -6.54
CA LEU A 74 -8.00 38.86 -5.45
C LEU A 74 -9.12 37.84 -5.66
N ILE A 75 -10.34 38.29 -5.99
CA ILE A 75 -11.48 37.39 -6.22
C ILE A 75 -11.20 36.45 -7.39
N THR A 76 -10.68 36.95 -8.51
CA THR A 76 -10.31 36.11 -9.66
C THR A 76 -9.21 35.11 -9.28
N THR A 77 -8.19 35.55 -8.53
CA THR A 77 -7.11 34.66 -8.09
C THR A 77 -7.63 33.54 -7.19
N LEU A 78 -8.49 33.85 -6.22
CA LEU A 78 -9.16 32.89 -5.34
C LEU A 78 -10.04 31.92 -6.13
N ALA A 79 -10.85 32.44 -7.07
CA ALA A 79 -11.71 31.61 -7.92
C ALA A 79 -10.89 30.66 -8.81
N SER A 80 -9.80 31.13 -9.42
CA SER A 80 -8.87 30.30 -10.19
C SER A 80 -8.17 29.25 -9.34
N LEU A 81 -7.77 29.57 -8.11
CA LEU A 81 -7.21 28.62 -7.16
C LEU A 81 -8.22 27.53 -6.80
N ILE A 82 -9.45 27.90 -6.48
CA ILE A 82 -10.53 26.95 -6.17
C ILE A 82 -10.81 26.05 -7.37
N ALA A 83 -10.93 26.61 -8.57
CA ALA A 83 -11.16 25.87 -9.81
C ALA A 83 -9.99 24.91 -10.11
N GLY A 84 -8.75 25.37 -9.98
CA GLY A 84 -7.54 24.57 -10.16
C GLY A 84 -7.44 23.41 -9.15
N LEU A 85 -7.70 23.69 -7.87
CA LEU A 85 -7.75 22.66 -6.82
C LEU A 85 -8.86 21.64 -7.05
N SER A 86 -10.03 22.10 -7.51
CA SER A 86 -11.17 21.24 -7.82
C SER A 86 -10.90 20.35 -9.03
N ALA A 87 -10.32 20.91 -10.09
CA ALA A 87 -9.89 20.17 -11.27
C ALA A 87 -8.79 19.16 -10.91
N LEU A 88 -7.79 19.56 -10.13
CA LEU A 88 -6.72 18.67 -9.68
C LEU A 88 -7.25 17.52 -8.82
N ARG A 89 -8.22 17.80 -7.94
CA ARG A 89 -8.92 16.78 -7.13
C ARG A 89 -9.68 15.78 -8.01
N ALA A 90 -10.39 16.26 -9.02
CA ALA A 90 -11.14 15.43 -9.96
C ALA A 90 -10.19 14.57 -10.83
N PHE A 91 -9.12 15.18 -11.34
CA PHE A 91 -8.20 14.54 -12.27
C PHE A 91 -7.36 13.43 -11.61
N TYR A 92 -6.94 13.63 -10.36
CA TYR A 92 -6.06 12.66 -9.71
C TYR A 92 -6.78 11.44 -9.11
N LEU A 93 -8.12 11.38 -9.15
CA LEU A 93 -8.95 10.36 -8.48
C LEU A 93 -8.35 9.91 -7.15
N TRP A 94 -7.99 10.91 -6.33
CA TRP A 94 -7.09 10.73 -5.19
C TRP A 94 -7.63 9.72 -4.17
N ASP A 95 -8.96 9.67 -4.05
CA ASP A 95 -9.70 8.75 -3.22
C ASP A 95 -9.61 7.29 -3.70
N ARG A 96 -9.69 7.08 -5.03
CA ARG A 96 -9.57 5.74 -5.64
C ARG A 96 -8.15 5.20 -5.48
N ARG A 97 -7.13 6.05 -5.69
CA ARG A 97 -5.72 5.68 -5.48
C ARG A 97 -5.43 5.34 -4.01
N TRP A 98 -5.96 6.12 -3.07
CA TRP A 98 -5.79 5.83 -1.64
C TRP A 98 -6.46 4.52 -1.22
N ARG A 99 -7.70 4.27 -1.67
CA ARG A 99 -8.40 3.01 -1.41
C ARG A 99 -7.64 1.81 -1.98
N LEU A 100 -7.11 1.93 -3.19
CA LEU A 100 -6.28 0.90 -3.81
C LEU A 100 -5.03 0.62 -2.97
N TYR A 101 -4.22 1.63 -2.62
CA TYR A 101 -3.03 1.38 -1.78
C TYR A 101 -3.36 0.81 -0.40
N ARG A 102 -4.53 1.14 0.17
CA ARG A 102 -4.95 0.62 1.47
C ARG A 102 -5.40 -0.84 1.41
N SER A 103 -6.13 -1.23 0.36
CA SER A 103 -6.50 -2.63 0.15
C SER A 103 -5.26 -3.51 -0.04
N GLN A 104 -4.25 -3.00 -0.75
CA GLN A 104 -2.97 -3.69 -0.94
C GLN A 104 -2.21 -3.91 0.37
N ASP A 105 -2.05 -2.86 1.19
CA ASP A 105 -1.38 -2.99 2.49
C ASP A 105 -2.08 -4.01 3.39
N THR A 106 -3.41 -4.05 3.34
CA THR A 106 -4.22 -5.00 4.10
C THR A 106 -4.05 -6.43 3.59
N ALA A 107 -4.13 -6.64 2.28
CA ALA A 107 -3.96 -7.96 1.66
C ALA A 107 -2.54 -8.52 1.86
N MET A 108 -1.52 -7.68 1.72
CA MET A 108 -0.14 -8.08 1.93
C MET A 108 0.14 -8.40 3.42
N THR A 109 -0.46 -7.63 4.34
CA THR A 109 -0.38 -7.92 5.77
C THR A 109 -1.07 -9.25 6.11
N ALA A 110 -2.21 -9.54 5.48
CA ALA A 110 -2.91 -10.81 5.68
C ALA A 110 -2.09 -12.01 5.19
N LEU A 111 -1.44 -11.90 4.02
CA LEU A 111 -0.53 -12.92 3.49
C LEU A 111 0.65 -13.19 4.42
N LEU A 112 1.31 -12.13 4.91
CA LEU A 112 2.41 -12.25 5.86
C LEU A 112 1.94 -12.94 7.16
N THR A 113 0.81 -12.50 7.72
CA THR A 113 0.24 -13.09 8.94
C THR A 113 -0.10 -14.57 8.74
N ARG A 114 -0.64 -14.94 7.57
CA ARG A 114 -0.97 -16.32 7.22
C ARG A 114 0.29 -17.18 7.14
N TRP A 115 1.36 -16.66 6.55
CA TRP A 115 2.65 -17.33 6.50
C TRP A 115 3.24 -17.52 7.90
N GLU A 116 3.30 -16.47 8.72
CA GLU A 116 3.81 -16.54 10.09
C GLU A 116 3.06 -17.58 10.93
N LEU A 117 1.72 -17.57 10.88
CA LEU A 117 0.88 -18.55 11.58
C LEU A 117 1.10 -19.97 11.06
N GLY A 118 1.28 -20.13 9.75
CA GLY A 118 1.56 -21.42 9.13
C GLY A 118 2.91 -21.98 9.56
N VAL A 119 3.95 -21.14 9.60
CA VAL A 119 5.28 -21.51 10.09
C VAL A 119 5.21 -21.89 11.56
N ILE A 120 4.58 -21.08 12.42
CA ILE A 120 4.40 -21.39 13.85
C ILE A 120 3.70 -22.74 14.03
N ARG A 121 2.66 -23.02 13.25
CA ARG A 121 1.92 -24.30 13.32
C ARG A 121 2.79 -25.49 12.91
N ILE A 122 3.57 -25.36 11.83
CA ILE A 122 4.44 -26.44 11.34
C ILE A 122 5.59 -26.67 12.33
N SER A 123 6.26 -25.61 12.78
CA SER A 123 7.35 -25.69 13.75
C SER A 123 6.89 -26.23 15.11
N GLY A 124 5.68 -25.88 15.55
CA GLY A 124 5.12 -26.39 16.80
C GLY A 124 4.71 -27.86 16.76
N ALA A 125 4.25 -28.35 15.61
CA ALA A 125 3.91 -29.76 15.42
C ALA A 125 5.16 -30.66 15.19
N ALA A 126 6.29 -30.05 14.81
CA ALA A 126 7.57 -30.70 14.52
C ALA A 126 7.46 -32.00 13.69
N PRO A 127 6.69 -32.02 12.58
CA PRO A 127 6.58 -33.22 11.76
C PRO A 127 7.92 -33.52 11.07
N PRO A 128 8.18 -34.78 10.67
CA PRO A 128 9.45 -35.18 10.06
C PRO A 128 9.77 -34.44 8.74
N ASP A 129 8.75 -33.90 8.08
CA ASP A 129 8.78 -33.11 6.85
C ASP A 129 8.60 -31.59 7.10
N ALA A 130 8.82 -31.11 8.33
CA ALA A 130 8.58 -29.71 8.71
C ALA A 130 9.28 -28.68 7.81
N ALA A 131 10.47 -29.00 7.33
CA ALA A 131 11.23 -28.10 6.47
C ALA A 131 10.64 -28.00 5.06
N GLU A 132 10.19 -29.13 4.50
CA GLU A 132 9.56 -29.22 3.18
C GLU A 132 8.22 -28.47 3.20
N ARG A 133 7.41 -28.69 4.24
CA ARG A 133 6.12 -27.97 4.40
C ARG A 133 6.27 -26.47 4.55
N VAL A 134 7.32 -25.99 5.21
CA VAL A 134 7.59 -24.55 5.29
C VAL A 134 8.09 -24.00 3.96
N HIS A 135 8.85 -24.79 3.20
CA HIS A 135 9.24 -24.41 1.85
C HIS A 135 8.01 -24.25 0.93
N GLU A 136 7.14 -25.26 0.87
CA GLU A 136 5.89 -25.23 0.10
C GLU A 136 4.98 -24.07 0.52
N LEU A 137 4.83 -23.84 1.83
CA LEU A 137 4.05 -22.72 2.36
C LEU A 137 4.63 -21.38 1.90
N THR A 138 5.96 -21.26 1.90
CA THR A 138 6.66 -20.04 1.48
C THR A 138 6.50 -19.79 -0.01
N GLU A 139 6.66 -20.82 -0.84
CA GLU A 139 6.48 -20.74 -2.29
C GLU A 139 5.05 -20.29 -2.64
N LYS A 140 4.05 -20.92 -2.02
CA LYS A 140 2.65 -20.57 -2.22
C LYS A 140 2.33 -19.13 -1.84
N VAL A 141 2.86 -18.64 -0.72
CA VAL A 141 2.63 -17.26 -0.28
C VAL A 141 3.31 -16.27 -1.23
N LEU A 142 4.49 -16.60 -1.75
CA LEU A 142 5.18 -15.75 -2.73
C LEU A 142 4.44 -15.70 -4.07
N GLU A 143 3.86 -16.82 -4.51
CA GLU A 143 3.02 -16.88 -5.70
C GLU A 143 1.74 -16.06 -5.53
N GLU A 144 1.00 -16.26 -4.43
CA GLU A 144 -0.19 -15.46 -4.10
C GLU A 144 0.15 -13.95 -4.03
N ALA A 145 1.32 -13.59 -3.49
CA ALA A 145 1.77 -12.20 -3.44
C ALA A 145 2.07 -11.62 -4.83
N ARG A 146 2.65 -12.40 -5.75
CA ARG A 146 2.91 -11.99 -7.14
C ARG A 146 1.61 -11.81 -7.92
N GLU A 147 0.68 -12.75 -7.80
CA GLU A 147 -0.64 -12.64 -8.42
C GLU A 147 -1.38 -11.38 -7.94
N LEU A 148 -1.34 -11.11 -6.63
CA LEU A 148 -1.93 -9.92 -6.04
C LEU A 148 -1.32 -8.64 -6.63
N VAL A 149 0.00 -8.60 -6.84
CA VAL A 149 0.68 -7.46 -7.48
C VAL A 149 0.32 -7.34 -8.96
N ASN A 150 0.25 -8.45 -9.70
CA ASN A 150 -0.09 -8.45 -11.12
C ASN A 150 -1.53 -7.97 -11.37
N ALA A 151 -2.49 -8.49 -10.61
CA ALA A 151 -3.89 -8.07 -10.68
C ALA A 151 -4.07 -6.55 -10.45
N GLN A 152 -3.20 -5.94 -9.65
CA GLN A 152 -3.21 -4.50 -9.41
C GLN A 152 -2.66 -3.70 -10.58
N TYR A 153 -1.62 -4.20 -11.26
CA TYR A 153 -1.15 -3.57 -12.48
C TYR A 153 -2.26 -3.58 -13.52
N ASP A 154 -2.97 -4.69 -13.66
CA ASP A 154 -4.12 -4.80 -14.56
C ASP A 154 -5.24 -3.82 -14.19
N GLU A 155 -5.61 -3.71 -12.91
CA GLU A 155 -6.63 -2.74 -12.47
C GLU A 155 -6.18 -1.28 -12.68
N PHE A 156 -4.91 -0.98 -12.44
CA PHE A 156 -4.32 0.34 -12.66
C PHE A 156 -4.33 0.70 -14.15
N PHE A 157 -3.91 -0.21 -15.02
CA PHE A 157 -3.91 0.01 -16.47
C PHE A 157 -5.32 0.02 -17.06
N ALA A 158 -6.26 -0.79 -16.57
CA ALA A 158 -7.67 -0.72 -16.94
C ALA A 158 -8.29 0.63 -16.57
N THR A 159 -7.82 1.25 -15.49
CA THR A 159 -8.24 2.62 -15.10
C THR A 159 -7.63 3.70 -15.99
N ILE A 160 -6.46 3.46 -16.59
CA ILE A 160 -5.77 4.39 -17.50
C ILE A 160 -6.20 4.18 -18.96
N ALA A 161 -6.78 3.01 -19.29
CA ALA A 161 -7.30 2.70 -20.61
C ALA A 161 -8.16 3.87 -21.10
N TRP A 162 -7.62 4.55 -22.11
CA TRP A 162 -8.16 5.76 -22.70
C TRP A 162 -9.61 5.50 -23.11
N PRO A 163 -10.55 6.47 -22.94
CA PRO A 163 -11.93 6.28 -23.34
C PRO A 163 -11.95 5.76 -24.78
N GLN A 164 -12.41 4.51 -24.94
CA GLN A 164 -12.56 3.88 -26.24
C GLN A 164 -13.50 4.78 -27.04
N ARG A 165 -12.96 5.39 -28.10
CA ARG A 165 -13.73 6.16 -29.07
C ARG A 165 -14.69 5.16 -29.72
N SER A 166 -15.92 5.08 -29.22
CA SER A 166 -17.01 4.41 -29.90
C SER A 166 -17.25 5.18 -31.20
N GLY A 167 -16.69 4.66 -32.29
CA GLY A 167 -17.02 5.04 -33.66
C GLY A 167 -18.25 4.29 -34.13
#